data_AF-A0A310SGU2-F1
#
_entry.id   AF-A0A310SGU2-F1
#
_cell.length_a   1.000
_cell.length_b   1.000
_cell.length_c   1.000
_cell.angle_alpha   90.00
_cell.angle_beta   90.00
_cell.angle_gamma   90.00
#
_symmetry.space_group_name_H-M   'P 1'
#
loop_
_entity.id
_entity.type
_entity.pdbx_description
1 polymer ?
#
loop_
_entity_poly.entity_id
_entity_poly.type
_entity_poly.pdbx_seq_one_letter_code
_entity_poly.pdbx_strand_id
1 'polypeptide(L)'
;IELENLNDATDDINKLETELDEAHTAFRQLLSETTKRLKEILHKVGNSCVEKARCYYEALEVAREAQIKCQQQAQLFQRASEIHAAAKETVALAESRFMSHQHEWNFDQAWQDMLNHATLKVTDAENQKAECRREHYKRAVLFHDAKKRLLQLEEKHRRSIIKARPYFEVKAQCDQMLATQKERVECLQKAIQDAKINYATSLRRLEEISNQIHQQRRDYGTSNGPREPGVGAELVSPQKSSNYDIEFNQLNGNKVKDIMNNQLKKYNRIQDYNVSKYLKIFVLVK
;
A
#
# COMPACT_ATOMS: atom_id res chain seq x y z
N ILE A 1 2.86 -22.71 -29.86
CA ILE A 1 2.53 -21.32 -29.44
C ILE A 1 1.30 -21.29 -28.54
N GLU A 2 0.04 -21.06 -28.98
CA GLU A 2 -1.04 -20.84 -27.99
C GLU A 2 -1.40 -22.09 -27.14
N LEU A 3 -1.28 -23.30 -27.69
CA LEU A 3 -1.41 -24.54 -26.91
C LEU A 3 -0.24 -24.77 -25.94
N GLU A 4 0.95 -24.32 -26.31
CA GLU A 4 2.16 -24.41 -25.49
C GLU A 4 2.05 -23.41 -24.32
N ASN A 5 1.65 -22.17 -24.61
CA ASN A 5 1.33 -21.16 -23.60
C ASN A 5 0.25 -21.64 -22.61
N LEU A 6 -0.72 -22.43 -23.06
CA LEU A 6 -1.76 -23.00 -22.20
C LEU A 6 -1.18 -24.07 -21.27
N ASN A 7 -0.35 -24.98 -21.79
CA ASN A 7 0.34 -25.97 -20.99
C ASN A 7 1.26 -25.31 -19.95
N ASP A 8 2.08 -24.36 -20.37
CA ASP A 8 2.99 -23.61 -19.49
C ASP A 8 2.21 -22.87 -18.40
N ALA A 9 1.13 -22.17 -18.76
CA ALA A 9 0.29 -21.49 -17.77
C ALA A 9 -0.39 -22.45 -16.79
N THR A 10 -0.74 -23.67 -17.24
CA THR A 10 -1.32 -24.71 -16.36
C THR A 10 -0.30 -25.21 -15.36
N ASP A 11 0.92 -25.50 -15.82
CA ASP A 11 2.03 -25.94 -14.97
C ASP A 11 2.40 -24.85 -13.95
N ASP A 12 2.46 -23.59 -14.40
CA ASP A 12 2.71 -22.44 -13.53
C ASP A 12 1.61 -22.28 -12.47
N ILE A 13 0.33 -22.41 -12.83
CA ILE A 13 -0.77 -22.34 -11.86
C ILE A 13 -0.62 -23.43 -10.80
N ASN A 14 -0.40 -24.68 -11.21
CA ASN A 14 -0.29 -25.82 -10.28
C ASN A 14 0.90 -25.64 -9.32
N LYS A 15 2.05 -25.19 -9.85
CA LYS A 15 3.24 -24.92 -9.06
C LYS A 15 3.00 -23.79 -8.07
N LEU A 16 2.49 -22.66 -8.53
CA LEU A 16 2.24 -21.49 -7.69
C LEU A 16 1.17 -21.76 -6.61
N GLU A 17 0.14 -22.55 -6.92
CA GLU A 17 -0.87 -22.98 -5.94
C GLU A 17 -0.24 -23.85 -4.83
N THR A 18 0.66 -24.77 -5.20
CA THR A 18 1.42 -25.57 -4.23
C THR A 18 2.30 -24.69 -3.34
N GLU A 19 3.06 -23.76 -3.94
CA GLU A 19 3.91 -22.82 -3.19
C GLU A 19 3.08 -21.89 -2.26
N LEU A 20 1.87 -21.51 -2.68
CA LEU A 20 0.96 -20.71 -1.87
C LEU A 20 0.48 -21.48 -0.64
N ASP A 21 0.13 -22.76 -0.79
CA ASP A 21 -0.29 -23.61 0.33
C ASP A 21 0.85 -23.89 1.32
N GLU A 22 2.07 -24.06 0.82
CA GLU A 22 3.28 -24.10 1.64
C GLU A 22 3.50 -22.80 2.40
N ALA A 23 3.41 -21.65 1.73
CA ALA A 23 3.55 -20.33 2.35
C ALA A 23 2.48 -20.07 3.42
N HIS A 24 1.23 -20.46 3.17
CA HIS A 24 0.16 -20.41 4.16
C HIS A 24 0.45 -21.31 5.38
N THR A 25 0.99 -22.51 5.16
CA THR A 25 1.35 -23.42 6.24
C THR A 25 2.49 -22.87 7.08
N ALA A 26 3.55 -22.35 6.43
CA ALA A 26 4.66 -21.69 7.09
C ALA A 26 4.19 -20.47 7.90
N PHE A 27 3.29 -19.64 7.35
CA PHE A 27 2.72 -18.50 8.06
C PHE A 27 1.96 -18.92 9.33
N ARG A 28 1.14 -19.98 9.26
CA ARG A 28 0.41 -20.50 10.44
C ARG A 28 1.35 -21.04 11.51
N GLN A 29 2.40 -21.77 11.11
CA GLN A 29 3.41 -22.29 12.03
C GLN A 29 4.17 -21.15 12.71
N LEU A 30 4.63 -20.18 11.94
CA LEU A 30 5.30 -18.99 12.44
C LEU A 30 4.40 -18.21 13.41
N LEU A 31 3.12 -18.03 13.10
CA LEU A 31 2.18 -17.35 13.99
C LEU A 31 2.03 -18.07 15.34
N SER A 32 1.97 -19.40 15.33
CA SER A 32 1.91 -20.21 16.55
C SER A 32 3.19 -20.08 17.39
N GLU A 33 4.35 -20.20 16.74
CA GLU A 33 5.66 -20.11 17.39
C GLU A 33 5.91 -18.74 18.00
N THR A 34 5.70 -17.67 17.22
CA THR A 34 5.86 -16.28 17.67
C THR A 34 4.92 -15.96 18.82
N THR A 35 3.66 -16.42 18.76
CA THR A 35 2.70 -16.25 19.87
C THR A 35 3.18 -16.96 21.15
N LYS A 36 3.70 -18.19 21.03
CA LYS A 36 4.23 -18.93 22.18
C LYS A 36 5.44 -18.21 22.79
N ARG A 37 6.41 -17.82 21.96
CA ARG A 37 7.62 -17.12 22.38
C ARG A 37 7.30 -15.79 23.07
N LEU A 38 6.38 -15.01 22.52
CA LEU A 38 5.94 -13.75 23.12
C LEU A 38 5.22 -13.96 24.46
N LYS A 39 4.40 -15.00 24.60
CA LYS A 39 3.77 -15.37 25.88
C LYS A 39 4.80 -15.73 26.94
N GLU A 40 5.82 -16.50 26.60
CA GLU A 40 6.89 -16.88 27.53
C GLU A 40 7.63 -15.65 28.07
N ILE A 41 7.96 -14.68 27.19
CA ILE A 41 8.61 -13.43 27.61
C ILE A 41 7.64 -12.57 28.43
N LEU A 42 6.36 -12.51 28.03
CA LEU A 42 5.33 -11.78 28.77
C LEU A 42 5.17 -12.31 30.20
N HIS A 43 5.21 -13.63 30.40
CA HIS A 43 5.18 -14.24 31.73
C HIS A 43 6.41 -13.87 32.57
N LYS A 44 7.61 -13.82 31.97
CA LYS A 44 8.85 -13.43 32.66
C LYS A 44 8.88 -11.94 33.05
N VAL A 45 8.44 -11.06 32.15
CA VAL A 45 8.48 -9.60 32.34
C VAL A 45 7.32 -9.10 33.19
N GLY A 46 6.13 -9.68 33.00
CA GLY A 46 4.88 -9.31 33.64
C GLY A 46 4.05 -8.32 32.80
N ASN A 47 2.74 -8.58 32.71
CA ASN A 47 1.81 -7.82 31.87
C ASN A 47 1.77 -6.32 32.19
N SER A 48 1.79 -5.93 33.47
CA SER A 48 1.75 -4.52 33.87
C SER A 48 2.94 -3.70 33.34
N CYS A 49 4.13 -4.31 33.25
CA CYS A 49 5.31 -3.62 32.71
C CYS A 49 5.20 -3.46 31.19
N VAL A 50 4.71 -4.49 30.49
CA VAL A 50 4.48 -4.45 29.04
C VAL A 50 3.44 -3.39 28.67
N GLU A 51 2.33 -3.30 29.39
CA GLU A 51 1.27 -2.31 29.12
C GLU A 51 1.75 -0.86 29.34
N LYS A 52 2.52 -0.60 30.40
CA LYS A 52 3.11 0.73 30.64
C LYS A 52 4.14 1.11 29.56
N ALA A 53 4.96 0.15 29.15
CA ALA A 53 5.93 0.34 28.08
C ALA A 53 5.26 0.51 26.72
N ARG A 54 4.12 -0.15 26.47
CA ARG A 54 3.31 -0.01 25.25
C ARG A 54 2.92 1.44 25.01
N CYS A 55 2.40 2.13 26.03
CA CYS A 55 2.05 3.56 25.91
C CYS A 55 3.24 4.42 25.48
N TYR A 56 4.46 4.10 25.96
CA TYR A 56 5.68 4.78 25.55
C TYR A 56 6.06 4.49 24.09
N TYR A 57 6.07 3.22 23.66
CA TYR A 57 6.40 2.85 22.28
C TYR A 57 5.37 3.38 21.27
N GLU A 58 4.09 3.43 21.63
CA GLU A 58 3.06 4.08 20.80
C GLU A 58 3.31 5.59 20.66
N ALA A 59 3.62 6.28 21.77
CA ALA A 59 3.98 7.70 21.72
C ALA A 59 5.27 7.95 20.93
N LEU A 60 6.22 7.00 20.96
CA LEU A 60 7.47 7.07 20.21
C LEU A 60 7.21 7.06 18.71
N GLU A 61 6.34 6.15 18.23
CA GLU A 61 5.96 6.12 16.82
C GLU A 61 5.21 7.39 16.40
N VAL A 62 4.28 7.89 17.22
CA VAL A 62 3.59 9.15 16.94
C VAL A 62 4.57 10.32 16.85
N ALA A 63 5.55 10.40 17.76
CA ALA A 63 6.57 11.44 17.72
C ALA A 63 7.47 11.32 16.48
N ARG A 64 7.87 10.09 16.10
CA ARG A 64 8.65 9.82 14.89
C ARG A 64 7.90 10.22 13.62
N GLU A 65 6.62 9.87 13.51
CA GLU A 65 5.79 10.28 12.37
C GLU A 65 5.63 11.80 12.30
N ALA A 66 5.37 12.45 13.45
CA ALA A 66 5.24 13.90 13.51
C ALA A 66 6.55 14.59 13.11
N GLN A 67 7.70 14.03 13.51
CA GLN A 67 9.03 14.50 13.11
C GLN A 67 9.20 14.43 11.60
N ILE A 68 8.92 13.28 10.98
CA ILE A 68 9.06 13.07 9.53
C ILE A 68 8.17 14.07 8.78
N LYS A 69 6.90 14.20 9.17
CA LYS A 69 5.95 15.15 8.56
C LYS A 69 6.41 16.60 8.72
N CYS A 70 6.99 16.95 9.88
CA CYS A 70 7.56 18.27 10.12
C CYS A 70 8.78 18.55 9.23
N GLN A 71 9.71 17.59 9.13
CA GLN A 71 10.91 17.71 8.28
C GLN A 71 10.54 17.82 6.80
N GLN A 72 9.59 17.03 6.32
CA GLN A 72 9.07 17.13 4.95
C GLN A 72 8.49 18.53 4.67
N GLN A 73 7.72 19.08 5.61
CA GLN A 73 7.19 20.45 5.45
C GLN A 73 8.26 21.53 5.57
N ALA A 74 9.30 21.32 6.37
CA ALA A 74 10.44 22.24 6.42
C ALA A 74 11.14 22.32 5.05
N GLN A 75 11.34 21.16 4.39
CA GLN A 75 11.92 21.11 3.03
C GLN A 75 11.02 21.77 1.98
N LEU A 76 9.70 21.66 2.10
CA LEU A 76 8.76 22.35 1.22
C LEU A 76 8.81 23.86 1.42
N PHE A 77 8.83 24.32 2.67
CA PHE A 77 8.96 25.73 3.00
C PHE A 77 10.29 26.31 2.52
N GLN A 78 11.40 25.57 2.65
CA GLN A 78 12.70 25.98 2.12
C GLN A 78 12.64 26.16 0.59
N ARG A 79 12.12 25.16 -0.14
CA ARG A 79 11.96 25.25 -1.60
C ARG A 79 11.07 26.42 -2.02
N ALA A 80 9.94 26.62 -1.35
CA ALA A 80 9.06 27.76 -1.62
C ALA A 80 9.76 29.10 -1.35
N SER A 81 10.63 29.16 -0.34
CA SER A 81 11.43 30.35 -0.03
C SER A 81 12.46 30.66 -1.10
N GLU A 82 13.13 29.63 -1.62
CA GLU A 82 14.09 29.74 -2.72
C GLU A 82 13.41 30.20 -4.02
N ILE A 83 12.25 29.63 -4.36
CA ILE A 83 11.45 30.05 -5.52
C ILE A 83 11.04 31.52 -5.42
N HIS A 84 10.54 31.93 -4.26
CA HIS A 84 10.16 33.32 -4.03
C HIS A 84 11.38 34.28 -4.11
N ALA A 85 12.54 33.88 -3.61
CA ALA A 85 13.77 34.67 -3.75
C ALA A 85 14.18 34.83 -5.23
N ALA A 86 14.15 33.73 -6.01
CA ALA A 86 14.45 33.77 -7.44
C ALA A 86 13.44 34.62 -8.23
N ALA A 87 12.15 34.56 -7.88
CA ALA A 87 11.12 35.42 -8.49
C ALA A 87 11.40 36.90 -8.22
N LYS A 88 11.80 37.26 -7.00
CA LYS A 88 12.19 38.64 -6.64
C LYS A 88 13.43 39.10 -7.40
N GLU A 89 14.43 38.24 -7.53
CA GLU A 89 15.63 38.53 -8.31
C GLU A 89 15.29 38.76 -9.79
N THR A 90 14.35 37.98 -10.35
CA THR A 90 13.89 38.16 -11.73
C THR A 90 13.28 39.55 -11.95
N VAL A 91 12.44 40.03 -11.03
CA VAL A 91 11.87 41.39 -11.09
C VAL A 91 12.97 42.44 -10.96
N ALA A 92 13.87 42.29 -9.98
CA ALA A 92 14.96 43.25 -9.76
C ALA A 92 15.92 43.35 -10.97
N LEU A 93 16.22 42.23 -11.62
CA LEU A 93 17.03 42.21 -12.85
C LEU A 93 16.30 42.87 -14.02
N ALA A 94 14.99 42.64 -14.16
CA ALA A 94 14.18 43.29 -15.19
C ALA A 94 14.14 44.82 -15.00
N GLU A 95 13.94 45.29 -13.76
CA GLU A 95 13.98 46.71 -13.40
C GLU A 95 15.36 47.34 -13.67
N SER A 96 16.44 46.69 -13.21
CA SER A 96 17.80 47.18 -13.42
C SER A 96 18.19 47.26 -14.90
N ARG A 97 17.72 46.30 -15.71
CA ARG A 97 17.97 46.28 -17.16
C ARG A 97 17.22 47.41 -17.86
N PHE A 98 16.00 47.69 -17.44
CA PHE A 98 15.22 48.83 -17.96
C PHE A 98 15.85 50.17 -17.61
N MET A 99 16.30 50.35 -16.36
CA MET A 99 16.96 51.60 -15.95
C MET A 99 18.29 51.85 -16.69
N SER A 100 19.02 50.79 -17.06
CA SER A 100 20.27 50.94 -17.83
C SER A 100 20.05 51.22 -19.32
N HIS A 101 18.93 50.77 -19.91
CA HIS A 101 18.60 50.95 -21.33
C HIS A 101 17.45 51.96 -21.56
N GLN A 102 17.21 52.84 -20.59
CA GLN A 102 16.09 53.80 -20.59
C GLN A 102 16.05 54.71 -21.83
N HIS A 103 17.20 54.94 -22.48
CA HIS A 103 17.33 55.78 -23.68
C HIS A 103 17.09 55.00 -24.99
N GLU A 104 17.08 53.67 -24.95
CA GLU A 104 16.91 52.79 -26.12
C GLU A 104 15.58 52.03 -26.09
N TRP A 105 15.01 51.80 -24.90
CA TRP A 105 13.80 50.99 -24.72
C TRP A 105 12.61 51.90 -24.41
N ASN A 106 11.59 51.85 -25.28
CA ASN A 106 10.31 52.47 -24.99
C ASN A 106 9.56 51.59 -23.97
N PHE A 107 8.94 52.22 -22.96
CA PHE A 107 8.02 51.57 -22.04
C PHE A 107 6.73 51.22 -22.78
N ASP A 108 6.77 50.15 -23.58
CA ASP A 108 5.68 49.69 -24.43
C ASP A 108 4.74 48.72 -23.68
N GLN A 109 3.63 48.38 -24.33
CA GLN A 109 2.62 47.48 -23.76
C GLN A 109 3.20 46.10 -23.42
N ALA A 110 4.13 45.59 -24.23
CA ALA A 110 4.74 44.28 -24.02
C ALA A 110 5.63 44.26 -22.75
N TRP A 111 6.36 45.35 -22.47
CA TRP A 111 7.16 45.47 -21.26
C TRP A 111 6.30 45.65 -20.01
N GLN A 112 5.21 46.42 -20.09
CA GLN A 112 4.21 46.51 -19.01
C GLN A 112 3.63 45.13 -18.66
N ASP A 113 3.23 44.36 -19.67
CA ASP A 113 2.68 43.02 -19.49
C ASP A 113 3.71 42.07 -18.89
N MET A 114 4.98 42.16 -19.30
CA MET A 114 6.09 41.39 -18.72
C MET A 114 6.28 41.68 -17.23
N LEU A 115 6.34 42.96 -16.85
CA LEU A 115 6.53 43.37 -15.46
C LEU A 115 5.34 43.00 -14.58
N ASN A 116 4.12 43.16 -15.11
CA ASN A 116 2.89 42.71 -14.44
C ASN A 116 2.94 41.20 -14.18
N HIS A 117 3.30 40.39 -15.19
CA HIS A 117 3.44 38.94 -15.02
C HIS A 117 4.51 38.56 -14.01
N ALA A 118 5.68 39.21 -14.05
CA ALA A 118 6.75 38.97 -13.10
C ALA A 118 6.32 39.33 -11.65
N THR A 119 5.58 40.43 -11.48
CA THR A 119 5.04 40.89 -10.20
C THR A 119 3.96 39.93 -9.66
N LEU A 120 3.07 39.45 -10.53
CA LEU A 120 2.10 38.41 -10.17
C LEU A 120 2.80 37.14 -9.70
N LYS A 121 3.84 36.68 -10.41
CA LYS A 121 4.65 35.51 -10.00
C LYS A 121 5.31 35.68 -8.64
N VAL A 122 5.84 36.87 -8.33
CA VAL A 122 6.41 37.17 -7.00
C VAL A 122 5.33 37.08 -5.93
N THR A 123 4.15 37.63 -6.21
CA THR A 123 3.00 37.60 -5.28
C THR A 123 2.53 36.17 -5.03
N ASP A 124 2.38 35.37 -6.09
CA ASP A 124 2.01 33.95 -5.99
C ASP A 124 3.05 33.15 -5.22
N ALA A 125 4.34 33.37 -5.47
CA ALA A 125 5.42 32.70 -4.76
C ALA A 125 5.48 33.08 -3.27
N GLU A 126 5.22 34.36 -2.92
CA GLU A 126 5.12 34.78 -1.51
C GLU A 126 3.91 34.13 -0.82
N ASN A 127 2.76 34.05 -1.50
CA ASN A 127 1.57 33.37 -0.97
C ASN A 127 1.83 31.88 -0.71
N GLN A 128 2.46 31.16 -1.66
CA GLN A 128 2.82 29.76 -1.50
C GLN A 128 3.81 29.55 -0.35
N LYS A 129 4.84 30.40 -0.26
CA LYS A 129 5.80 30.40 0.85
C LYS A 129 5.13 30.65 2.20
N ALA A 130 4.19 31.60 2.28
CA ALA A 130 3.45 31.89 3.51
C ALA A 130 2.59 30.70 3.95
N GLU A 131 1.94 30.03 3.01
CA GLU A 131 1.15 28.82 3.27
C GLU A 131 2.02 27.65 3.75
N CYS A 132 3.14 27.38 3.05
CA CYS A 132 4.10 26.38 3.50
C CYS A 132 4.66 26.70 4.90
N ARG A 133 4.91 27.97 5.21
CA ARG A 133 5.36 28.41 6.54
C ARG A 133 4.32 28.09 7.62
N ARG A 134 3.05 28.39 7.36
CA ARG A 134 1.94 28.14 8.28
C ARG A 134 1.79 26.65 8.57
N GLU A 135 1.83 25.82 7.52
CA GLU A 135 1.75 24.36 7.68
C GLU A 135 2.98 23.79 8.38
N HIS A 136 4.19 24.24 8.04
CA HIS A 136 5.40 23.85 8.76
C HIS A 136 5.31 24.17 10.26
N TYR A 137 4.88 25.39 10.62
CA TYR A 137 4.67 25.77 12.02
C TYR A 137 3.66 24.86 12.73
N LYS A 138 2.51 24.59 12.09
CA LYS A 138 1.51 23.66 12.63
C LYS A 138 2.09 22.26 12.87
N ARG A 139 2.88 21.72 11.94
CA ARG A 139 3.55 20.42 12.11
C ARG A 139 4.62 20.45 13.20
N ALA A 140 5.35 21.55 13.35
CA ALA A 140 6.35 21.72 14.40
C ALA A 140 5.71 21.71 15.80
N VAL A 141 4.56 22.36 15.99
CA VAL A 141 3.80 22.31 17.24
C VAL A 141 3.37 20.88 17.57
N LEU A 142 2.78 20.16 16.60
CA LEU A 142 2.37 18.77 16.79
C LEU A 142 3.56 17.85 17.16
N PHE A 143 4.70 18.04 16.50
CA PHE A 143 5.93 17.31 16.83
C PHE A 143 6.41 17.64 18.25
N HIS A 144 6.42 18.92 18.64
CA HIS A 144 6.82 19.34 19.97
C HIS A 144 5.91 18.72 21.05
N ASP A 145 4.61 18.76 20.87
CA ASP A 145 3.64 18.19 21.80
C ASP A 145 3.79 16.66 21.91
N ALA A 146 3.96 15.98 20.78
CA ALA A 146 4.21 14.53 20.76
C ALA A 146 5.52 14.16 21.49
N LYS A 147 6.59 14.93 21.26
CA LYS A 147 7.88 14.74 21.92
C LYS A 147 7.79 15.00 23.43
N LYS A 148 7.06 16.04 23.85
CA LYS A 148 6.82 16.34 25.26
C LYS A 148 6.09 15.19 25.95
N ARG A 149 5.02 14.67 25.33
CA ARG A 149 4.29 13.50 25.84
C ARG A 149 5.18 12.26 25.94
N LEU A 150 6.03 12.04 24.94
CA LEU A 150 7.00 10.93 24.95
C LEU A 150 7.94 11.00 26.15
N LEU A 151 8.56 12.17 26.40
CA LEU A 151 9.46 12.38 27.54
C LEU A 151 8.74 12.17 28.88
N GLN A 152 7.51 12.67 29.02
CA GLN A 152 6.70 12.44 30.22
C GLN A 152 6.43 10.96 30.48
N LEU A 153 6.14 10.18 29.42
CA LEU A 153 5.93 8.73 29.54
C LEU A 153 7.24 7.99 29.85
N GLU A 154 8.35 8.43 29.26
CA GLU A 154 9.67 7.88 29.54
C GLU A 154 10.04 8.04 31.02
N GLU A 155 9.90 9.25 31.56
CA GLU A 155 10.17 9.54 32.98
C GLU A 155 9.24 8.74 33.90
N LYS A 156 7.93 8.76 33.62
CA LYS A 156 6.91 8.10 34.45
C LYS A 156 7.04 6.57 34.47
N HIS A 157 7.50 5.96 33.37
CA HIS A 157 7.49 4.51 33.19
C HIS A 157 8.87 3.89 32.92
N ARG A 158 9.97 4.63 33.16
CA ARG A 158 11.36 4.24 32.88
C ARG A 158 11.70 2.78 33.24
N ARG A 159 11.40 2.37 34.49
CA ARG A 159 11.70 1.00 34.96
C ARG A 159 10.91 -0.07 34.20
N SER A 160 9.63 0.20 33.91
CA SER A 160 8.77 -0.72 33.16
C SER A 160 9.22 -0.81 31.70
N ILE A 161 9.63 0.29 31.08
CA ILE A 161 10.19 0.33 29.72
C ILE A 161 11.44 -0.54 29.64
N ILE A 162 12.41 -0.33 30.55
CA ILE A 162 13.65 -1.13 30.58
C ILE A 162 13.35 -2.61 30.77
N LYS A 163 12.46 -2.96 31.71
CA LYS A 163 12.11 -4.36 31.98
C LYS A 163 11.38 -5.02 30.81
N ALA A 164 10.53 -4.28 30.09
CA ALA A 164 9.75 -4.79 28.97
C ALA A 164 10.47 -4.76 27.63
N ARG A 165 11.63 -4.10 27.54
CA ARG A 165 12.43 -4.02 26.31
C ARG A 165 12.63 -5.36 25.58
N PRO A 166 12.98 -6.48 26.24
CA PRO A 166 13.15 -7.76 25.56
C PRO A 166 11.88 -8.27 24.86
N TYR A 167 10.70 -7.94 25.41
CA TYR A 167 9.42 -8.28 24.79
C TYR A 167 9.24 -7.53 23.47
N PHE A 168 9.50 -6.21 23.46
CA PHE A 168 9.32 -5.38 22.26
C PHE A 168 10.37 -5.68 21.18
N GLU A 169 11.60 -6.01 21.55
CA GLU A 169 12.65 -6.43 20.59
C GLU A 169 12.28 -7.73 19.88
N VAL A 170 11.84 -8.76 20.63
CA VAL A 170 11.39 -10.01 20.03
C VAL A 170 10.09 -9.81 19.24
N LYS A 171 9.17 -8.99 19.74
CA LYS A 171 7.94 -8.64 19.01
C LYS A 171 8.26 -8.02 17.66
N ALA A 172 9.21 -7.07 17.59
CA ALA A 172 9.60 -6.44 16.33
C ALA A 172 10.16 -7.46 15.33
N GLN A 173 11.00 -8.41 15.78
CA GLN A 173 11.52 -9.49 14.93
C GLN A 173 10.39 -10.41 14.43
N CYS A 174 9.48 -10.82 15.32
CA CYS A 174 8.34 -11.65 14.96
C CYS A 174 7.41 -10.95 13.95
N ASP A 175 7.11 -9.66 14.19
CA ASP A 175 6.28 -8.83 13.33
C ASP A 175 6.92 -8.71 11.92
N GLN A 176 8.25 -8.52 11.85
CA GLN A 176 8.97 -8.48 10.58
C GLN A 176 8.89 -9.81 9.82
N MET A 177 9.14 -10.94 10.49
CA MET A 177 9.05 -12.26 9.86
C MET A 177 7.63 -12.54 9.34
N LEU A 178 6.61 -12.20 10.13
CA LEU A 178 5.20 -12.34 9.73
C LEU A 178 4.86 -11.44 8.55
N ALA A 179 5.37 -10.20 8.53
CA ALA A 179 5.19 -9.28 7.42
C ALA A 179 5.80 -9.82 6.12
N THR A 180 7.03 -10.35 6.16
CA THR A 180 7.68 -10.97 5.00
C THR A 180 6.93 -12.19 4.49
N GLN A 181 6.44 -13.07 5.37
CA GLN A 181 5.63 -14.21 4.95
C GLN A 181 4.28 -13.79 4.35
N LYS A 182 3.67 -12.73 4.91
CA LYS A 182 2.43 -12.16 4.36
C LYS A 182 2.66 -11.57 2.96
N GLU A 183 3.74 -10.81 2.77
CA GLU A 183 4.13 -10.28 1.46
C GLU A 183 4.35 -11.41 0.45
N ARG A 184 5.05 -12.48 0.84
CA ARG A 184 5.22 -13.67 -0.02
C ARG A 184 3.88 -14.26 -0.45
N VAL A 185 2.93 -14.41 0.47
CA VAL A 185 1.58 -14.89 0.17
C VAL A 185 0.86 -13.97 -0.82
N GLU A 186 0.93 -12.65 -0.62
CA GLU A 186 0.33 -11.67 -1.53
C GLU A 186 0.96 -11.72 -2.93
N CYS A 187 2.28 -11.85 -3.02
CA CYS A 187 3.00 -12.02 -4.29
C CYS A 187 2.59 -13.30 -5.02
N LEU A 188 2.50 -14.44 -4.32
CA LEU A 188 2.07 -15.71 -4.91
C LEU A 188 0.63 -15.66 -5.40
N GLN A 189 -0.28 -15.06 -4.61
CA GLN A 189 -1.67 -14.86 -5.03
C GLN A 189 -1.77 -14.01 -6.30
N LYS A 190 -0.97 -12.94 -6.39
CA LYS A 190 -0.91 -12.11 -7.59
C LYS A 190 -0.36 -12.90 -8.78
N ALA A 191 0.72 -13.66 -8.60
CA ALA A 191 1.31 -14.48 -9.66
C ALA A 191 0.33 -15.53 -10.18
N ILE A 192 -0.43 -16.19 -9.30
CA ILE A 192 -1.50 -17.12 -9.71
C ILE A 192 -2.57 -16.40 -10.52
N GLN A 193 -2.98 -15.21 -10.09
CA GLN A 193 -3.96 -14.42 -10.81
C GLN A 193 -3.46 -14.04 -12.21
N ASP A 194 -2.19 -13.63 -12.33
CA ASP A 194 -1.55 -13.28 -13.60
C ASP A 194 -1.44 -14.51 -14.52
N ALA A 195 -1.06 -15.68 -13.98
CA ALA A 195 -1.01 -16.95 -14.72
C ALA A 195 -2.40 -17.39 -15.21
N LYS A 196 -3.45 -17.24 -14.38
CA LYS A 196 -4.85 -17.51 -14.76
C LYS A 196 -5.34 -16.56 -15.87
N ILE A 197 -4.94 -15.28 -15.81
CA ILE A 197 -5.23 -14.32 -16.89
C ILE A 197 -4.52 -14.74 -18.19
N ASN A 198 -3.27 -15.19 -18.11
CA ASN A 198 -2.53 -15.68 -19.28
C ASN A 198 -3.21 -16.90 -19.90
N TYR A 199 -3.54 -17.91 -19.08
CA TYR A 199 -4.30 -19.10 -19.51
C TYR A 199 -5.61 -18.71 -20.22
N ALA A 200 -6.41 -17.83 -19.62
CA ALA A 200 -7.68 -17.38 -20.20
C ALA A 200 -7.49 -16.54 -21.49
N THR A 201 -6.34 -15.89 -21.65
CA THR A 201 -6.02 -15.13 -22.86
C THR A 201 -5.62 -16.06 -24.01
N SER A 202 -4.78 -17.06 -23.75
CA SER A 202 -4.44 -18.09 -24.75
C SER A 202 -5.67 -18.90 -25.19
N LEU A 203 -6.58 -19.22 -24.27
CA LEU A 203 -7.84 -19.90 -24.59
C LEU A 203 -8.71 -19.06 -25.55
N ARG A 204 -8.88 -17.75 -25.25
CA ARG A 204 -9.61 -16.83 -26.13
C ARG A 204 -8.97 -16.70 -27.51
N ARG A 205 -7.64 -16.64 -27.58
CA ARG A 205 -6.93 -16.62 -28.88
C ARG A 205 -7.15 -17.89 -29.69
N LEU A 206 -7.15 -19.06 -29.05
CA LEU A 206 -7.45 -20.32 -29.72
C LEU A 206 -8.89 -20.33 -30.26
N GLU A 207 -9.85 -19.80 -29.49
CA GLU A 207 -11.23 -19.63 -29.93
C GLU A 207 -11.35 -18.66 -31.13
N GLU A 208 -10.66 -17.52 -31.08
CA GLU A 208 -10.59 -16.55 -32.20
C GLU A 208 -10.02 -17.19 -33.47
N ILE A 209 -8.91 -17.93 -33.35
CA ILE A 209 -8.31 -18.66 -34.49
C ILE A 209 -9.30 -19.68 -35.03
N SER A 210 -9.96 -20.45 -34.16
CA SER A 210 -10.97 -21.43 -34.57
C SER A 210 -12.12 -20.78 -35.34
N ASN A 211 -12.65 -19.66 -34.81
CA ASN A 211 -13.73 -18.91 -35.43
C ASN A 211 -13.31 -18.32 -36.79
N GLN A 212 -12.10 -17.80 -36.93
CA GLN A 212 -11.55 -17.31 -38.20
C GLN A 212 -11.45 -18.43 -39.25
N ILE A 213 -10.96 -19.61 -38.86
CA ILE A 213 -10.89 -20.78 -39.76
C ILE A 213 -12.30 -21.19 -40.20
N HIS A 214 -13.29 -21.16 -39.31
CA HIS A 214 -14.69 -21.44 -39.66
C HIS A 214 -15.28 -20.40 -40.62
N GLN A 215 -15.02 -19.12 -40.37
CA GLN A 215 -15.50 -18.02 -41.20
C GLN A 215 -14.91 -18.11 -42.61
N GLN A 216 -13.59 -18.31 -42.72
CA GLN A 216 -12.93 -18.53 -44.02
C GLN A 216 -13.54 -19.73 -44.77
N ARG A 217 -13.79 -20.86 -44.11
CA ARG A 217 -14.42 -22.02 -44.77
C ARG A 217 -15.84 -21.74 -45.26
N ARG A 218 -16.60 -20.87 -44.58
CA ARG A 218 -17.93 -20.42 -45.03
C ARG A 218 -17.83 -19.49 -46.24
N ASP A 219 -16.90 -18.54 -46.20
CA ASP A 219 -16.75 -17.50 -47.24
C ASP A 219 -16.16 -18.05 -48.55
N TYR A 220 -15.28 -19.06 -48.47
CA TYR A 220 -14.68 -19.73 -49.64
C TYR A 220 -15.55 -20.85 -50.24
N GLY A 221 -16.83 -20.97 -49.86
CA GLY A 221 -17.80 -21.83 -50.55
C GLY A 221 -17.44 -23.31 -50.62
N THR A 222 -16.59 -23.81 -49.72
CA THR A 222 -16.25 -25.23 -49.68
C THR A 222 -17.40 -25.99 -49.01
N SER A 223 -18.35 -26.43 -49.84
CA SER A 223 -19.37 -27.43 -49.54
C SER A 223 -18.69 -28.78 -49.22
N ASN A 224 -18.04 -28.88 -48.07
CA ASN A 224 -17.64 -30.16 -47.50
C ASN A 224 -18.70 -30.52 -46.45
N GLY A 225 -19.26 -31.72 -46.60
CA GLY A 225 -20.50 -32.20 -45.97
C GLY A 225 -20.55 -32.20 -44.44
N PRO A 226 -21.61 -32.79 -43.86
CA PRO A 226 -21.88 -32.73 -42.42
C PRO A 226 -20.66 -33.14 -41.61
N ARG A 227 -20.24 -32.29 -40.66
CA ARG A 227 -19.13 -32.61 -39.76
C ARG A 227 -19.45 -33.88 -38.99
N GLU A 228 -18.51 -34.82 -38.98
CA GLU A 228 -18.53 -35.89 -37.98
C GLU A 228 -18.34 -35.27 -36.58
N PRO A 229 -19.04 -35.79 -35.56
CA PRO A 229 -18.91 -35.32 -34.19
C PRO A 229 -17.44 -35.32 -33.75
N GLY A 230 -16.95 -34.18 -33.27
CA GLY A 230 -15.62 -34.09 -32.68
C GLY A 230 -15.49 -35.01 -31.47
N VAL A 231 -14.30 -35.54 -31.24
CA VAL A 231 -14.01 -36.40 -30.09
C VAL A 231 -14.28 -35.61 -28.79
N GLY A 232 -15.22 -36.08 -27.96
CA GLY A 232 -15.70 -35.39 -26.76
C GLY A 232 -17.09 -34.72 -26.88
N ALA A 233 -17.76 -34.82 -28.02
CA ALA A 233 -19.12 -34.29 -28.26
C ALA A 233 -20.24 -35.29 -27.92
N GLU A 234 -20.00 -36.27 -27.07
CA GLU A 234 -21.07 -37.06 -26.47
C GLU A 234 -22.05 -36.14 -25.74
N LEU A 235 -23.32 -36.24 -26.14
CA LEU A 235 -24.42 -35.40 -25.67
C LEU A 235 -24.62 -35.53 -24.16
N VAL A 236 -23.89 -34.72 -23.39
CA VAL A 236 -24.21 -34.49 -21.98
C VAL A 236 -25.48 -33.65 -21.94
N SER A 237 -26.55 -34.23 -21.40
CA SER A 237 -27.86 -33.59 -21.29
C SER A 237 -27.78 -32.27 -20.49
N PRO A 238 -28.63 -31.26 -20.78
CA PRO A 238 -28.43 -29.87 -20.31
C PRO A 238 -28.65 -29.58 -18.82
N GLN A 239 -28.49 -30.54 -17.91
CA GLN A 239 -28.82 -30.33 -16.49
C GLN A 239 -27.65 -30.44 -15.50
N LYS A 240 -26.40 -30.60 -15.95
CA LYS A 240 -25.26 -30.73 -15.01
C LYS A 240 -23.97 -29.98 -15.36
N SER A 241 -23.96 -29.12 -16.38
CA SER A 241 -22.77 -28.33 -16.75
C SER A 241 -22.68 -26.96 -16.08
N SER A 242 -23.75 -26.44 -15.46
CA SER A 242 -23.73 -25.12 -14.82
C SER A 242 -23.27 -25.12 -13.36
N ASN A 243 -22.99 -26.27 -12.75
CA ASN A 243 -22.69 -26.36 -11.31
C ASN A 243 -21.19 -26.38 -10.97
N TYR A 244 -20.30 -26.76 -11.89
CA TYR A 244 -18.87 -26.87 -11.59
C TYR A 244 -18.16 -25.51 -11.59
N ASP A 245 -18.60 -24.56 -12.41
CA ASP A 245 -17.98 -23.22 -12.48
C ASP A 245 -18.38 -22.29 -11.32
N ILE A 246 -19.50 -22.58 -10.66
CA ILE A 246 -20.02 -21.76 -9.54
C ILE A 246 -19.52 -22.30 -8.19
N GLU A 247 -19.37 -23.62 -8.01
CA GLU A 247 -18.87 -24.19 -6.74
C GLU A 247 -17.36 -24.00 -6.54
N PHE A 248 -16.54 -24.01 -7.60
CA PHE A 248 -15.07 -23.89 -7.45
C PHE A 248 -14.64 -22.47 -7.05
N ASN A 249 -15.35 -21.45 -7.53
CA ASN A 249 -15.09 -20.05 -7.18
C ASN A 249 -15.63 -19.64 -5.79
N GLN A 250 -16.61 -20.38 -5.23
CA GLN A 250 -17.20 -20.04 -3.94
C GLN A 250 -16.58 -20.79 -2.74
N LEU A 251 -15.97 -21.97 -2.94
CA LEU A 251 -15.54 -22.82 -1.82
C LEU A 251 -14.08 -22.64 -1.35
N ASN A 252 -13.15 -22.19 -2.19
CA ASN A 252 -11.73 -22.06 -1.79
C ASN A 252 -11.25 -20.61 -1.62
N GLY A 253 -11.77 -19.66 -2.39
CA GLY A 253 -11.43 -18.24 -2.24
C GLY A 253 -11.99 -17.64 -0.95
N ASN A 254 -13.24 -17.97 -0.61
CA ASN A 254 -13.93 -17.38 0.53
C ASN A 254 -13.55 -18.04 1.85
N LYS A 255 -13.47 -19.38 1.94
CA LYS A 255 -13.03 -20.06 3.17
C LYS A 255 -11.60 -19.70 3.58
N VAL A 256 -10.67 -19.61 2.63
CA VAL A 256 -9.27 -19.26 2.93
C VAL A 256 -9.13 -17.77 3.26
N LYS A 257 -9.81 -16.88 2.51
CA LYS A 257 -9.92 -15.45 2.87
C LYS A 257 -10.62 -15.25 4.20
N ASP A 258 -11.60 -16.08 4.57
CA ASP A 258 -12.34 -15.99 5.83
C ASP A 258 -11.55 -16.58 7.00
N ILE A 259 -10.74 -17.61 6.80
CA ILE A 259 -9.82 -18.15 7.81
C ILE A 259 -8.66 -17.17 8.00
N MET A 260 -8.05 -16.65 6.93
CA MET A 260 -7.03 -15.60 7.03
C MET A 260 -7.62 -14.31 7.59
N ASN A 261 -8.79 -13.86 7.16
CA ASN A 261 -9.45 -12.69 7.76
C ASN A 261 -9.87 -12.96 9.20
N ASN A 262 -10.22 -14.18 9.60
CA ASN A 262 -10.52 -14.48 11.00
C ASN A 262 -9.24 -14.61 11.85
N GLN A 263 -8.14 -15.13 11.30
CA GLN A 263 -6.85 -15.22 11.97
C GLN A 263 -6.15 -13.85 12.04
N LEU A 264 -6.26 -13.05 10.98
CA LEU A 264 -5.83 -11.64 10.90
C LEU A 264 -6.76 -10.75 11.71
N LYS A 265 -8.09 -10.97 11.74
CA LYS A 265 -9.00 -10.36 12.72
C LYS A 265 -8.78 -10.90 14.12
N LYS A 266 -8.13 -12.04 14.34
CA LYS A 266 -7.74 -12.55 15.67
C LYS A 266 -6.40 -11.98 16.09
N TYR A 267 -5.47 -11.77 15.17
CA TYR A 267 -4.20 -11.06 15.38
C TYR A 267 -4.45 -9.56 15.58
N ASN A 268 -5.24 -8.94 14.69
CA ASN A 268 -5.78 -7.60 14.84
C ASN A 268 -6.75 -7.52 16.01
N ARG A 269 -7.56 -8.54 16.36
CA ARG A 269 -8.24 -8.58 17.67
C ARG A 269 -7.28 -8.82 18.82
N ILE A 270 -6.08 -9.36 18.69
CA ILE A 270 -5.14 -9.45 19.81
C ILE A 270 -4.42 -8.10 19.98
N GLN A 271 -4.18 -7.37 18.89
CA GLN A 271 -3.79 -5.96 18.93
C GLN A 271 -4.95 -5.09 19.44
N ASP A 272 -6.15 -5.22 18.89
CA ASP A 272 -7.37 -4.47 19.21
C ASP A 272 -8.05 -4.93 20.50
N TYR A 273 -7.87 -6.13 21.03
CA TYR A 273 -8.36 -6.48 22.38
C TYR A 273 -7.43 -5.87 23.44
N ASN A 274 -6.20 -5.50 23.05
CA ASN A 274 -5.32 -4.62 23.81
C ASN A 274 -5.57 -3.12 23.55
N VAL A 275 -6.32 -2.72 22.50
CA VAL A 275 -6.67 -1.30 22.23
C VAL A 275 -8.14 -0.96 22.60
N SER A 276 -9.08 -1.87 22.34
CA SER A 276 -10.55 -1.74 22.44
C SER A 276 -11.12 -2.02 23.83
N LYS A 277 -10.51 -2.93 24.62
CA LYS A 277 -10.91 -3.13 26.03
C LYS A 277 -10.64 -1.86 26.87
N TYR A 278 -9.75 -0.99 26.42
CA TYR A 278 -9.37 0.23 27.14
C TYR A 278 -10.01 1.52 26.59
N LEU A 279 -10.62 1.49 25.39
CA LEU A 279 -11.48 2.59 24.93
C LEU A 279 -12.88 2.56 25.55
N LYS A 280 -13.42 1.38 25.91
CA LYS A 280 -14.73 1.28 26.60
C LYS A 280 -14.74 1.76 28.05
N ILE A 281 -13.58 1.87 28.70
CA ILE A 281 -13.46 2.48 30.05
C ILE A 281 -13.52 4.01 29.96
N PHE A 282 -13.23 4.61 28.81
CA PHE A 282 -13.26 6.07 28.63
C PHE A 282 -14.66 6.66 28.33
N VAL A 283 -15.68 5.81 28.11
CA VAL A 283 -17.07 6.25 27.83
C VAL A 283 -18.02 6.00 29.02
N LEU A 284 -17.56 5.34 30.09
CA LEU A 284 -18.36 5.08 31.30
C LEU A 284 -17.89 5.84 32.55
N VAL A 285 -16.98 6.81 32.38
CA VAL A 285 -16.64 7.80 33.42
C VAL A 285 -16.81 9.20 32.82
N LYS A 286 -18.05 9.58 32.60
CA LYS A 286 -18.55 10.96 32.54
C LYS A 286 -19.96 10.97 33.08
#